data_AF-A0A933WCM5-F1
#
_entry.id   AF-A0A933WCM5-F1
#
_cell.length_a   1.000
_cell.length_b   1.000
_cell.length_c   1.000
_cell.angle_alpha   90.00
_cell.angle_beta   90.00
_cell.angle_gamma   90.00
#
_symmetry.space_group_name_H-M   'P 1'
#
loop_
_entity.id
_entity.type
_entity.pdbx_description
1 polymer ?
#
loop_
_entity_poly.entity_id
_entity_poly.type
_entity_poly.pdbx_seq_one_letter_code
_entity_poly.pdbx_strand_id
1 'polypeptide(L)'
;MGKNFNLSALKDASRICNNAGLSVCQSLLLGGPGETKDSLKETLENIENLKPKAVVAMTGIRMYPNTTLAKIAEEEKMIFERDLSLTPYFYIARDVKDNLVETVEDFSAGLSHWILPGRNIRMTEKIHKMLRKYGALGPLWEYVRGVNKK
;
A
#
# COMPACT_ATOMS: atom_id res chain seq x y z
N MET A 1 3.13 14.53 -5.63
CA MET A 1 2.00 13.78 -6.25
C MET A 1 0.73 14.58 -6.00
N GLY A 2 0.07 15.08 -7.06
CA GLY A 2 -1.06 16.01 -6.95
C GLY A 2 -2.40 15.32 -6.73
N LYS A 3 -2.61 14.70 -5.55
CA LYS A 3 -3.95 14.24 -5.16
C LYS A 3 -4.80 15.47 -4.84
N ASN A 4 -5.99 15.57 -5.43
CA ASN A 4 -6.92 16.69 -5.21
C ASN A 4 -7.84 16.44 -3.99
N PHE A 5 -7.37 15.73 -2.97
CA PHE A 5 -8.14 15.43 -1.77
C PHE A 5 -7.25 15.39 -0.53
N ASN A 6 -7.88 15.55 0.64
CA ASN A 6 -7.23 15.51 1.94
C ASN A 6 -7.79 14.38 2.81
N LEU A 7 -7.24 14.25 4.02
CA LEU A 7 -7.65 13.22 4.98
C LEU A 7 -9.13 13.32 5.39
N SER A 8 -9.70 14.53 5.47
CA SER A 8 -11.12 14.71 5.80
C SER A 8 -12.01 14.10 4.71
N ALA A 9 -11.72 14.40 3.45
CA ALA A 9 -12.45 13.82 2.32
C ALA A 9 -12.37 12.29 2.31
N LEU A 10 -11.21 11.72 2.64
CA LEU A 10 -11.03 10.28 2.77
C LEU A 10 -11.86 9.68 3.92
N LYS A 11 -11.88 10.34 5.08
CA LYS A 11 -12.70 9.95 6.24
C LYS A 11 -14.20 9.97 5.90
N ASP A 12 -14.66 11.02 5.23
CA ASP A 12 -16.07 11.14 4.83
C ASP A 12 -16.47 10.08 3.81
N ALA A 13 -15.66 9.86 2.78
CA ALA A 13 -15.92 8.81 1.80
C ALA A 13 -16.00 7.43 2.46
N SER A 14 -15.05 7.09 3.33
CA SER A 14 -15.06 5.81 4.05
C SER A 14 -16.29 5.67 4.94
N ARG A 15 -16.68 6.73 5.66
CA ARG A 15 -17.88 6.74 6.52
C ARG A 15 -19.15 6.54 5.70
N ILE A 16 -19.31 7.23 4.57
CA ILE A 16 -20.47 7.10 3.70
C ILE A 16 -20.58 5.66 3.15
N CYS A 17 -19.48 5.12 2.64
CA CYS A 17 -19.44 3.74 2.15
C CYS A 17 -19.79 2.72 3.25
N ASN A 18 -19.19 2.86 4.43
CA ASN A 18 -19.46 1.98 5.57
C ASN A 18 -20.93 2.04 6.00
N ASN A 19 -21.53 3.24 6.05
CA ASN A 19 -22.94 3.42 6.40
C ASN A 19 -23.89 2.81 5.35
N ALA A 20 -23.47 2.75 4.09
CA ALA A 20 -24.19 2.10 3.00
C ALA A 20 -23.95 0.57 2.94
N GLY A 21 -23.13 0.01 3.83
CA GLY A 21 -22.77 -1.41 3.82
C GLY A 21 -21.78 -1.81 2.71
N LEU A 22 -21.08 -0.84 2.11
CA LEU A 22 -20.12 -1.08 1.04
C LEU A 22 -18.73 -1.41 1.61
N SER A 23 -18.11 -2.46 1.08
CA SER A 23 -16.72 -2.82 1.38
C SER A 23 -15.75 -1.74 0.86
N VAL A 24 -14.86 -1.24 1.72
CA VAL A 24 -13.82 -0.26 1.35
C VAL A 24 -12.44 -0.89 1.37
N CYS A 25 -11.68 -0.73 0.28
CA CYS A 25 -10.27 -1.09 0.19
C CYS A 25 -9.41 0.18 0.11
N GLN A 26 -8.45 0.31 1.02
CA GLN A 26 -7.49 1.42 1.00
C GLN A 26 -6.21 0.98 0.27
N SER A 27 -5.80 1.73 -0.75
CA SER A 27 -4.56 1.47 -1.49
C SER A 27 -3.50 2.49 -1.12
N LEU A 28 -2.34 2.01 -0.68
CA LEU A 28 -1.23 2.83 -0.19
C LEU A 28 0.04 2.58 -1.00
N LEU A 29 0.73 3.67 -1.29
CA LEU A 29 2.12 3.68 -1.72
C LEU A 29 2.91 4.40 -0.63
N LEU A 30 3.82 3.69 0.03
CA LEU A 30 4.60 4.18 1.17
C LEU A 30 6.07 4.32 0.77
N GLY A 31 6.78 5.25 1.39
CA GLY A 31 8.15 5.64 1.04
C GLY A 31 8.23 6.68 -0.07
N GLY A 32 7.16 7.44 -0.31
CA GLY A 32 7.13 8.48 -1.36
C GLY A 32 7.97 9.72 -1.00
N PRO A 33 8.23 10.63 -1.97
CA PRO A 33 9.06 11.81 -1.71
C PRO A 33 8.57 12.65 -0.53
N GLY A 34 9.49 13.02 0.35
CA GLY A 34 9.22 13.80 1.57
C GLY A 34 8.61 13.01 2.73
N GLU A 35 8.38 11.70 2.59
CA GLU A 35 7.84 10.88 3.67
C GLU A 35 8.86 10.70 4.80
N THR A 36 8.40 10.92 6.03
CA THR A 36 9.16 10.78 7.27
C THR A 36 8.63 9.63 8.12
N LYS A 37 9.37 9.25 9.16
CA LYS A 37 8.91 8.24 10.13
C LYS A 37 7.59 8.64 10.81
N ASP A 38 7.44 9.92 11.13
CA ASP A 38 6.23 10.44 11.77
C ASP A 38 5.04 10.43 10.79
N SER A 39 5.22 10.88 9.55
CA SER A 39 4.14 10.86 8.56
C SER A 39 3.74 9.45 8.16
N LEU A 40 4.69 8.51 8.12
CA LEU A 40 4.42 7.09 7.91
C LEU A 40 3.53 6.56 9.02
N LYS A 41 3.92 6.76 10.28
CA LYS A 41 3.13 6.34 11.44
C LYS A 41 1.73 6.94 11.43
N GLU A 42 1.63 8.25 11.18
CA GLU A 42 0.35 8.97 11.08
C GLU A 42 -0.53 8.36 9.98
N THR A 43 0.05 8.01 8.83
CA THR A 43 -0.66 7.37 7.71
C THR A 43 -1.21 6.01 8.11
N LEU A 44 -0.38 5.14 8.72
CA LEU A 44 -0.78 3.80 9.14
C LEU A 44 -1.94 3.86 10.15
N GLU A 45 -1.82 4.71 11.18
CA GLU A 45 -2.86 4.91 12.19
C GLU A 45 -4.14 5.50 11.61
N ASN A 46 -4.04 6.51 10.75
CA ASN A 46 -5.19 7.12 10.10
C ASN A 46 -5.96 6.11 9.25
N ILE A 47 -5.27 5.27 8.48
CA ILE A 47 -5.89 4.26 7.62
C ILE A 47 -6.62 3.20 8.45
N GLU A 48 -6.02 2.74 9.55
CA GLU A 48 -6.71 1.78 10.43
C GLU A 48 -7.94 2.38 11.10
N ASN A 49 -7.91 3.66 11.46
CA ASN A 49 -9.05 4.36 12.03
C ASN A 49 -10.25 4.46 11.07
N LEU A 50 -10.04 4.33 9.75
CA LEU A 50 -11.13 4.25 8.76
C LEU A 50 -11.89 2.91 8.79
N LYS A 51 -11.36 1.91 9.52
CA LYS A 51 -11.89 0.55 9.62
C LYS A 51 -12.12 -0.10 8.25
N PRO A 52 -11.14 -0.09 7.34
CA PRO A 52 -11.32 -0.63 6.00
C PRO A 52 -11.57 -2.14 6.02
N LYS A 53 -12.20 -2.64 4.96
CA LYS A 53 -12.35 -4.07 4.72
C LYS A 53 -11.00 -4.70 4.37
N ALA A 54 -10.19 -3.99 3.60
CA ALA A 54 -8.84 -4.36 3.19
C ALA A 54 -7.93 -3.13 3.07
N VAL A 55 -6.63 -3.35 3.29
CA VAL A 55 -5.56 -2.40 2.95
C VAL A 55 -4.59 -3.11 2.03
N VAL A 56 -4.30 -2.53 0.87
CA VAL A 56 -3.25 -2.99 -0.04
C VAL A 56 -2.14 -1.96 -0.01
N ALA A 57 -1.02 -2.29 0.63
CA ALA A 57 0.11 -1.39 0.78
C ALA A 57 1.34 -1.89 0.02
N MET A 58 1.98 -0.98 -0.70
CA MET A 58 3.26 -1.19 -1.36
C MET A 58 4.31 -0.32 -0.68
N THR A 59 5.50 -0.87 -0.46
CA THR A 59 6.65 -0.16 0.10
C THR A 59 7.66 0.12 -1.00
N GLY A 60 8.02 1.39 -1.16
CA GLY A 60 8.78 1.89 -2.29
C GLY A 60 7.94 2.03 -3.56
N ILE A 61 8.37 2.96 -4.41
CA ILE A 61 7.62 3.33 -5.63
C ILE A 61 8.50 3.03 -6.83
N ARG A 62 8.04 2.16 -7.73
CA ARG A 62 8.76 1.85 -8.97
C ARG A 62 8.95 3.13 -9.77
N MET A 63 10.19 3.45 -10.09
CA MET A 63 10.56 4.60 -10.91
C MET A 63 10.47 4.25 -12.39
N TYR A 64 9.80 5.09 -13.17
CA TYR A 64 9.80 4.99 -14.62
C TYR A 64 10.47 6.22 -15.23
N PRO A 65 11.25 6.05 -16.33
CA PRO A 65 11.81 7.18 -17.05
C PRO A 65 10.75 8.23 -17.41
N ASN A 66 11.15 9.50 -17.45
CA ASN A 66 10.29 10.63 -17.84
C ASN A 66 9.08 10.90 -16.91
N THR A 67 9.03 10.32 -15.71
CA THR A 67 8.02 10.66 -14.70
C THR A 67 8.49 11.77 -13.76
N THR A 68 7.56 12.47 -13.10
CA THR A 68 7.91 13.45 -12.05
C THR A 68 8.73 12.82 -10.93
N LEU A 69 8.46 11.55 -10.59
CA LEU A 69 9.23 10.83 -9.57
C LEU A 69 10.69 10.61 -10.00
N ALA A 70 10.93 10.29 -11.28
CA ALA A 70 12.29 10.18 -11.80
C ALA A 70 13.04 11.51 -11.74
N LYS A 71 12.37 12.63 -12.05
CA LYS A 71 12.96 13.97 -11.92
C LYS A 71 13.32 14.30 -10.47
N ILE A 72 12.42 14.02 -9.52
CA ILE A 72 12.70 14.20 -8.09
C ILE A 72 13.91 13.36 -7.65
N ALA A 73 13.97 12.10 -8.08
CA ALA A 73 15.08 11.22 -7.74
C ALA A 73 16.44 11.74 -8.30
N GLU A 74 16.43 12.33 -9.50
CA GLU A 74 17.62 13.01 -10.09
C GLU A 74 18.03 14.23 -9.26
N GLU A 75 17.08 15.08 -8.87
CA GLU A 75 17.32 16.24 -8.00
C GLU A 75 17.89 15.81 -6.64
N GLU A 76 17.40 14.69 -6.10
CA GLU A 76 17.90 14.04 -4.89
C GLU A 76 19.17 13.21 -5.11
N LYS A 77 19.79 13.27 -6.30
CA LYS A 77 21.04 12.58 -6.65
C LYS A 77 21.01 11.06 -6.44
N MET A 78 19.86 10.43 -6.64
CA MET A 78 19.75 8.97 -6.63
C MET A 78 20.39 8.38 -7.89
N ILE A 79 21.08 7.26 -7.74
CA ILE A 79 21.75 6.57 -8.85
C ILE A 79 20.80 5.55 -9.46
N PHE A 80 20.42 5.75 -10.72
CA PHE A 80 19.60 4.80 -11.48
C PHE A 80 19.84 4.94 -13.00
N GLU A 81 19.54 3.90 -13.77
CA GLU A 81 19.59 3.96 -15.24
C GLU A 81 18.35 4.70 -15.77
N ARG A 82 18.59 5.69 -16.65
CA ARG A 82 17.51 6.54 -17.21
C ARG A 82 16.76 5.88 -18.36
N ASP A 83 17.32 4.85 -18.97
CA ASP A 83 16.71 4.16 -20.10
C ASP A 83 15.68 3.14 -19.62
N LEU A 84 14.89 2.59 -20.55
CA LEU A 84 13.97 1.48 -20.31
C LEU A 84 14.75 0.19 -20.02
N SER A 85 15.41 0.16 -18.87
CA SER A 85 16.09 -1.01 -18.32
C SER A 85 15.05 -2.01 -17.84
N LEU A 86 15.30 -3.29 -18.09
CA LEU A 86 14.54 -4.39 -17.50
C LEU A 86 14.78 -4.49 -15.99
N THR A 87 15.87 -3.90 -15.50
CA THR A 87 16.18 -3.84 -14.06
C THR A 87 15.31 -2.81 -13.35
N PRO A 88 14.58 -3.21 -12.30
CA PRO A 88 13.71 -2.29 -11.61
C PRO A 88 14.39 -1.44 -10.53
N TYR A 89 14.29 -0.12 -10.68
CA TYR A 89 14.62 0.90 -9.68
C TYR A 89 13.37 1.36 -8.92
N PHE A 90 13.52 1.52 -7.60
CA PHE A 90 12.46 1.99 -6.71
C PHE A 90 12.94 3.22 -5.94
N TYR A 91 12.06 4.22 -5.85
CA TYR A 91 12.24 5.36 -4.97
C TYR A 91 11.78 4.98 -3.56
N ILE A 92 12.61 5.31 -2.57
CA ILE A 92 12.25 5.29 -1.15
C ILE A 92 12.83 6.54 -0.51
N ALA A 93 11.98 7.33 0.16
CA ALA A 93 12.43 8.53 0.87
C ALA A 93 13.49 8.19 1.92
N ARG A 94 14.48 9.07 2.03
CA ARG A 94 15.70 8.84 2.81
C ARG A 94 15.44 8.54 4.28
N ASP A 95 14.48 9.24 4.90
CA ASP A 95 14.21 9.13 6.34
C ASP A 95 13.62 7.77 6.74
N VAL A 96 12.90 7.11 5.83
CA VAL A 96 12.27 5.80 6.07
C VAL A 96 12.99 4.65 5.37
N LYS A 97 14.04 4.94 4.57
CA LYS A 97 14.67 3.97 3.67
C LYS A 97 15.12 2.68 4.36
N ASP A 98 15.69 2.81 5.55
CA ASP A 98 16.34 1.68 6.23
C ASP A 98 15.36 0.75 6.92
N ASN A 99 14.15 1.23 7.27
CA ASN A 99 13.20 0.47 8.10
C ASN A 99 11.76 0.47 7.58
N LEU A 100 11.47 1.05 6.41
CA LEU A 100 10.11 1.15 5.86
C LEU A 100 9.40 -0.21 5.80
N VAL A 101 10.08 -1.23 5.27
CA VAL A 101 9.48 -2.55 5.10
C VAL A 101 9.17 -3.20 6.45
N GLU A 102 10.16 -3.25 7.35
CA GLU A 102 10.02 -3.82 8.69
C GLU A 102 8.92 -3.11 9.48
N THR A 103 8.91 -1.77 9.46
CA THR A 103 7.89 -0.96 10.15
C THR A 103 6.47 -1.31 9.69
N VAL A 104 6.26 -1.47 8.38
CA VAL A 104 4.95 -1.80 7.82
C VAL A 104 4.58 -3.27 8.09
N GLU A 105 5.55 -4.19 8.01
CA GLU A 105 5.33 -5.60 8.35
C GLU A 105 4.93 -5.76 9.82
N ASP A 106 5.67 -5.16 10.74
CA ASP A 106 5.43 -5.21 12.19
C ASP A 106 4.07 -4.60 12.56
N PHE A 107 3.74 -3.43 12.01
CA PHE A 107 2.44 -2.81 12.20
C PHE A 107 1.30 -3.73 11.74
N SER A 108 1.49 -4.42 10.61
CA SER A 108 0.46 -5.26 9.97
C SER A 108 0.38 -6.70 10.49
N ALA A 109 1.32 -7.16 11.31
CA ALA A 109 1.47 -8.57 11.68
C ALA A 109 0.21 -9.20 12.28
N GLY A 110 -0.57 -8.43 13.06
CA GLY A 110 -1.85 -8.86 13.65
C GLY A 110 -3.09 -8.53 12.80
N LEU A 111 -2.94 -7.78 11.70
CA LEU A 111 -4.04 -7.20 10.96
C LEU A 111 -4.35 -8.02 9.71
N SER A 112 -5.36 -8.89 9.82
CA SER A 112 -5.69 -9.86 8.77
C SER A 112 -6.14 -9.26 7.42
N HIS A 113 -6.49 -7.97 7.42
CA HIS A 113 -6.92 -7.22 6.24
C HIS A 113 -5.79 -6.46 5.55
N TRP A 114 -4.56 -6.50 6.06
CA TRP A 114 -3.39 -5.89 5.41
C TRP A 114 -2.73 -6.86 4.45
N ILE A 115 -2.62 -6.41 3.21
CA ILE A 115 -2.06 -7.14 2.08
C ILE A 115 -0.80 -6.39 1.66
N LEU A 116 0.35 -7.07 1.67
CA LEU A 116 1.64 -6.52 1.24
C LEU A 116 2.16 -7.34 0.06
N PRO A 117 1.73 -7.01 -1.18
CA PRO A 117 2.08 -7.80 -2.37
C PRO A 117 3.60 -7.92 -2.59
N GLY A 118 4.35 -6.85 -2.31
CA GLY A 118 5.82 -6.82 -2.49
C GLY A 118 6.57 -7.76 -1.56
N ARG A 119 5.88 -8.27 -0.52
CA ARG A 119 6.38 -9.22 0.47
C ARG A 119 5.64 -10.56 0.39
N ASN A 120 4.75 -10.71 -0.60
CA ASN A 120 3.86 -11.86 -0.78
C ASN A 120 2.97 -12.18 0.45
N ILE A 121 2.71 -11.18 1.31
CA ILE A 121 1.86 -11.34 2.49
C ILE A 121 0.41 -11.29 2.03
N ARG A 122 -0.32 -12.39 2.29
CA ARG A 122 -1.73 -12.60 1.91
C ARG A 122 -2.00 -12.53 0.39
N MET A 123 -0.96 -12.68 -0.42
CA MET A 123 -1.03 -12.66 -1.89
C MET A 123 -0.53 -13.97 -2.53
N THR A 124 -0.37 -15.03 -1.72
CA THR A 124 0.18 -16.31 -2.21
C THR A 124 -0.79 -17.01 -3.17
N GLU A 125 -0.24 -17.78 -4.12
CA GLU A 125 -1.07 -18.59 -5.03
C GLU A 125 -2.04 -19.51 -4.31
N LYS A 126 -1.64 -20.07 -3.16
CA LYS A 126 -2.47 -20.94 -2.34
C LYS A 126 -3.74 -20.23 -1.90
N ILE A 127 -3.62 -18.97 -1.49
CA ILE A 127 -4.76 -18.14 -1.08
C ILE A 127 -5.66 -17.89 -2.28
N HIS A 128 -5.11 -17.51 -3.44
CA HIS A 128 -5.92 -17.28 -4.65
C HIS A 128 -6.65 -18.52 -5.14
N LYS A 129 -5.96 -19.67 -5.21
CA LYS A 129 -6.56 -20.97 -5.59
C LYS A 129 -7.68 -21.36 -4.63
N MET A 130 -7.47 -21.13 -3.33
CA MET A 130 -8.48 -21.38 -2.31
C MET A 130 -9.70 -20.47 -2.52
N LEU A 131 -9.53 -19.16 -2.63
CA LEU A 131 -10.63 -18.21 -2.84
C LEU A 131 -11.46 -18.56 -4.08
N ARG A 132 -10.80 -18.93 -5.18
CA ARG A 132 -11.47 -19.38 -6.41
C ARG A 132 -12.23 -20.68 -6.21
N LYS A 133 -11.65 -21.67 -5.52
CA LYS A 133 -12.29 -22.96 -5.23
C LYS A 133 -13.57 -22.79 -4.40
N TYR A 134 -13.59 -21.85 -3.45
CA TYR A 134 -14.77 -21.55 -2.63
C TYR A 134 -15.76 -20.59 -3.31
N GLY A 135 -15.57 -20.28 -4.59
CA GLY A 135 -16.52 -19.48 -5.37
C GLY A 135 -16.55 -18.01 -4.98
N ALA A 136 -15.44 -17.44 -4.47
CA ALA A 136 -15.35 -16.00 -4.23
C ALA A 136 -15.58 -15.23 -5.54
N LEU A 137 -16.61 -14.39 -5.55
CA LEU A 137 -17.02 -13.55 -6.67
C LEU A 137 -16.60 -12.10 -6.42
N GLY A 138 -16.22 -11.36 -7.47
CA GLY A 138 -15.78 -9.98 -7.31
C GLY A 138 -14.33 -9.81 -6.83
N PRO A 139 -14.00 -8.70 -6.17
CA PRO A 139 -12.62 -8.39 -5.80
C PRO A 139 -12.08 -9.31 -4.71
N LEU A 140 -10.95 -9.97 -4.96
CA LEU A 140 -10.38 -10.96 -4.03
C LEU A 140 -10.04 -10.38 -2.64
N TRP A 141 -9.68 -9.10 -2.57
CA TRP A 141 -9.35 -8.42 -1.32
C TRP A 141 -10.51 -8.41 -0.31
N GLU A 142 -11.76 -8.52 -0.76
CA GLU A 142 -12.93 -8.58 0.14
C GLU A 142 -12.93 -9.83 1.03
N TYR A 143 -12.25 -10.89 0.58
CA TYR A 143 -12.27 -12.21 1.19
C TYR A 143 -11.00 -12.54 1.99
N VAL A 144 -9.99 -11.68 1.95
CA VAL A 144 -8.66 -11.97 2.54
C VAL A 144 -8.71 -12.14 4.06
N ARG A 145 -9.62 -11.45 4.76
CA ARG A 145 -9.85 -11.65 6.21
C ARG A 145 -10.24 -13.09 6.58
N GLY A 146 -10.92 -13.82 5.68
CA GLY A 146 -11.48 -15.14 5.97
C GLY A 146 -10.47 -16.30 5.91
N VAL A 147 -9.26 -16.05 5.39
CA VAL A 147 -8.31 -17.12 5.03
C VAL A 147 -7.47 -17.61 6.21
N ASN A 148 -7.42 -16.82 7.30
CA ASN A 148 -6.58 -17.09 8.47
C ASN A 148 -7.32 -17.74 9.65
N LYS A 149 -8.62 -18.07 9.52
CA LYS A 149 -9.31 -18.87 10.54
C LYS A 149 -8.99 -20.35 10.31
N LYS A 150 -7.91 -20.82 10.93
CA LYS A 150 -7.68 -22.23 11.26
C LYS A 150 -7.46 -22.35 12.75
#